data_AF-A0A3M3EHH1-F1
#
_entry.id   AF-A0A3M3EHH1-F1
#
_cell.length_a   1.000
_cell.length_b   1.000
_cell.length_c   1.000
_cell.angle_alpha   90.00
_cell.angle_beta   90.00
_cell.angle_gamma   90.00
#
_symmetry.space_group_name_H-M   'P 1'
#
loop_
_entity.id
_entity.type
_entity.pdbx_description
1 polymer ?
#
loop_
_entity_poly.entity_id
_entity_poly.type
_entity_poly.pdbx_seq_one_letter_code
_entity_poly.pdbx_strand_id
1 'polypeptide(L)' 'MTVTIDRQTCSFDTPNGPRHYCASELMIITDADKAMSAVELDGERVYITEAEADALTVAGATDERKHLKASDSGSAI' A
#
# COMPACT_ATOMS: atom_id res chain seq x y z
N MET A 1 3.74 -9.32 -11.00
CA MET A 1 3.32 -7.93 -10.73
C MET A 1 4.55 -7.23 -10.22
N THR A 2 4.82 -6.03 -10.71
CA THR A 2 6.01 -5.25 -10.32
C THR A 2 5.51 -3.89 -9.83
N VAL A 3 5.85 -3.52 -8.60
CA VAL A 3 5.49 -2.23 -8.02
C VAL A 3 6.71 -1.32 -8.07
N THR A 4 6.55 -0.15 -8.69
CA THR A 4 7.57 0.90 -8.70
C THR A 4 7.04 2.10 -7.94
N ILE A 5 7.78 2.58 -6.94
CA ILE A 5 7.36 3.69 -6.09
C ILE A 5 8.31 4.86 -6.36
N ASP A 6 7.81 5.95 -6.92
CA ASP A 6 8.55 7.20 -7.12
C ASP A 6 7.98 8.29 -6.22
N ARG A 7 8.66 8.55 -5.09
CA ARG A 7 8.24 9.48 -4.02
C ARG A 7 6.86 9.17 -3.45
N GLN A 8 5.81 9.63 -4.13
CA GLN A 8 4.40 9.52 -3.73
C GLN A 8 3.55 8.84 -4.81
N THR A 9 4.13 8.51 -5.97
CA THR A 9 3.44 7.90 -7.10
C THR A 9 3.82 6.44 -7.19
N CYS A 10 2.83 5.57 -7.03
CA CYS A 10 2.97 4.12 -7.09
C CYS A 10 2.50 3.62 -8.45
N SER A 11 3.38 2.93 -9.17
CA SER A 11 3.12 2.37 -10.49
C SER A 11 3.05 0.85 -10.37
N PHE A 12 1.88 0.30 -10.67
CA PHE A 12 1.60 -1.13 -10.65
C PHE A 12 1.58 -1.64 -12.08
N ASP A 13 2.56 -2.46 -12.43
CA ASP A 13 2.55 -3.15 -13.72
C ASP A 13 1.65 -4.38 -13.63
N THR A 14 0.41 -4.21 -14.12
CA THR A 14 -0.62 -5.26 -14.17
C THR A 14 -0.72 -5.79 -15.60
N PRO A 15 -1.20 -7.03 -15.82
CA PRO A 15 -1.43 -7.55 -17.18
C PRO A 15 -2.46 -6.73 -17.99
N ASN A 16 -3.27 -5.89 -17.33
CA ASN A 16 -4.19 -4.96 -17.97
C ASN A 16 -3.53 -3.61 -18.35
N GLY A 17 -2.22 -3.47 -18.09
CA GLY A 17 -1.44 -2.25 -18.31
C GLY A 17 -0.89 -1.65 -17.02
N PRO A 18 0.08 -0.71 -17.12
CA PRO A 18 0.59 0.02 -15.97
C PRO A 18 -0.50 0.93 -15.41
N ARG A 19 -0.76 0.83 -14.11
CA ARG A 19 -1.66 1.71 -13.36
C ARG A 19 -0.86 2.58 -12.41
N HIS A 20 -1.19 3.87 -12.33
CA HIS A 20 -0.53 4.81 -11.44
C HIS A 20 -1.53 5.31 -10.39
N TYR A 21 -1.11 5.26 -9.13
CA TYR A 21 -1.91 5.68 -7.99
C TYR A 21 -1.08 6.56 -7.06
N CYS A 22 -1.72 7.50 -6.36
CA CYS A 22 -1.05 8.23 -5.30
C CYS A 22 -0.94 7.32 -4.07
N ALA A 23 0.23 7.29 -3.43
CA ALA A 23 0.44 6.51 -2.21
C ALA A 23 -0.63 6.82 -1.15
N SER A 24 -0.99 8.10 -0.96
CA SER A 24 -2.05 8.51 -0.02
C SER A 24 -3.43 7.94 -0.29
N GLU A 25 -3.72 7.53 -1.52
CA GLU A 25 -4.98 6.89 -1.90
C GLU A 25 -4.94 5.36 -1.74
N LEU A 26 -3.75 4.81 -1.48
CA LEU A 26 -3.54 3.38 -1.30
C LEU A 26 -3.82 2.97 0.15
N MET A 27 -4.53 1.85 0.30
CA MET A 27 -4.80 1.23 1.59
C MET A 27 -4.15 -0.14 1.66
N ILE A 28 -3.21 -0.32 2.58
CA ILE A 28 -2.52 -1.58 2.83
C ILE A 28 -3.34 -2.38 3.84
N ILE A 29 -3.74 -3.58 3.47
CA ILE A 29 -4.51 -4.52 4.29
C ILE A 29 -3.72 -5.82 4.49
N THR A 30 -4.02 -6.54 5.58
CA THR A 30 -3.51 -7.89 5.78
C THR A 30 -4.57 -8.90 5.38
N ASP A 31 -4.26 -9.73 4.37
CA ASP A 31 -5.09 -10.83 3.98
C ASP A 31 -4.86 -12.02 4.92
N ALA A 32 -5.85 -12.33 5.75
CA ALA A 32 -5.75 -13.38 6.77
C ALA A 32 -5.74 -14.79 6.17
N ASP A 33 -6.34 -14.99 5.00
CA ASP A 33 -6.39 -16.27 4.30
C ASP A 33 -5.02 -16.65 3.73
N LYS A 34 -4.27 -15.66 3.23
CA LYS A 34 -2.92 -15.86 2.67
C LYS A 34 -1.79 -15.52 3.63
N ALA A 35 -2.10 -14.95 4.79
CA ALA A 35 -1.13 -14.38 5.72
C ALA A 35 -0.14 -13.43 5.02
N MET A 36 -0.63 -12.65 4.05
CA MET A 36 0.17 -11.75 3.21
C MET A 36 -0.41 -10.34 3.22
N SER A 37 0.45 -9.35 2.96
CA SER A 37 0.02 -7.97 2.77
C SER A 37 -0.56 -7.78 1.37
N ALA A 38 -1.61 -6.97 1.27
CA ALA A 38 -2.22 -6.59 0.01
C ALA A 38 -2.58 -5.11 0.03
N VAL A 39 -2.71 -4.50 -1.14
CA VAL A 39 -3.18 -3.12 -1.30
C VAL A 39 -4.55 -3.16 -1.95
N GLU A 40 -5.48 -2.40 -1.42
CA GLU A 40 -6.77 -2.18 -2.06
C GLU A 40 -6.67 -1.05 -3.09
N LEU A 41 -6.94 -1.38 -4.36
CA LEU A 41 -6.93 -0.49 -5.53
C LEU A 41 -8.29 -0.54 -6.21
N ASP A 42 -9.12 0.50 -6.12
CA ASP A 42 -10.45 0.54 -6.75
C ASP A 42 -11.33 -0.70 -6.43
N GLY A 43 -11.18 -1.29 -5.24
CA GLY A 43 -11.88 -2.53 -4.85
C GLY A 43 -11.24 -3.83 -5.33
N GLU A 44 -10.08 -3.77 -6.00
CA GLU A 44 -9.22 -4.90 -6.31
C GLU A 44 -8.11 -5.04 -5.26
N ARG A 45 -7.78 -6.27 -4.86
CA ARG A 45 -6.70 -6.54 -3.89
C ARG A 45 -5.44 -6.96 -4.64
N VAL A 46 -4.42 -6.13 -4.61
CA VAL A 46 -3.10 -6.43 -5.16
C VAL A 46 -2.19 -6.96 -4.06
N TYR A 47 -1.84 -8.24 -4.14
CA TYR A 47 -0.92 -8.85 -3.20
C TYR A 47 0.50 -8.33 -3.41
N ILE A 48 1.10 -7.91 -2.31
CA ILE A 48 2.46 -7.35 -2.29
C ILE A 48 3.28 -7.99 -1.18
N THR A 49 4.58 -7.86 -1.29
CA THR A 49 5.52 -8.30 -0.25
C THR A 49 5.55 -7.32 0.92
N GLU A 50 6.08 -7.78 2.06
CA GLU A 50 6.25 -6.92 3.23
C GLU A 50 7.16 -5.71 2.95
N ALA A 51 8.21 -5.90 2.15
CA ALA A 51 9.11 -4.82 1.76
C ALA A 51 8.41 -3.76 0.90
N GLU A 52 7.51 -4.18 -0.01
CA GLU A 52 6.69 -3.24 -0.79
C GLU A 52 5.68 -2.52 0.10
N ALA A 53 5.06 -3.21 1.07
CA ALA A 53 4.11 -2.60 1.99
C ALA A 53 4.78 -1.53 2.86
N ASP A 54 5.99 -1.80 3.35
CA ASP A 54 6.80 -0.84 4.08
C ASP A 54 7.15 0.38 3.21
N ALA A 55 7.60 0.15 1.98
CA ALA A 55 7.91 1.23 1.04
C ALA A 55 6.69 2.10 0.69
N LEU A 56 5.49 1.49 0.56
CA LEU A 56 4.24 2.20 0.36
C LEU A 56 3.86 3.04 1.59
N THR A 57 4.05 2.49 2.79
CA THR A 57 3.82 3.21 4.04
C THR A 57 4.71 4.45 4.12
N VAL A 58 6.00 4.31 3.78
CA VAL A 58 6.95 5.45 3.72
C VAL A 58 6.57 6.48 2.65
N ALA A 59 6.02 6.03 1.52
CA ALA A 59 5.52 6.92 0.47
C ALA A 59 4.25 7.70 0.88
N GLY A 60 3.59 7.29 1.96
CA GLY A 60 2.41 7.94 2.52
C GLY A 60 1.10 7.15 2.37
N ALA A 61 1.18 5.84 2.10
CA ALA A 61 0.01 4.97 2.07
C ALA A 61 -0.61 4.75 3.45
N THR A 62 -1.92 4.53 3.45
CA THR A 62 -2.67 4.23 4.67
C THR A 62 -2.43 2.79 5.06
N ASP A 63 -1.76 2.57 6.19
CA ASP A 63 -1.51 1.25 6.73
C ASP A 63 -2.66 0.79 7.63
N GLU A 64 -3.58 0.00 7.07
CA GLU A 64 -4.67 -0.68 7.80
C GLU A 64 -4.29 -2.12 8.18
N ARG A 65 -3.03 -2.52 7.97
CA ARG A 65 -2.48 -3.72 8.61
C ARG A 65 -2.78 -3.60 10.09
N LYS A 66 -3.35 -4.66 10.67
CA LYS A 66 -3.91 -4.63 12.03
C LYS A 66 -2.81 -4.58 13.08
N HIS A 67 -2.01 -3.52 13.12
CA HIS A 67 -1.21 -3.13 14.25
C HIS A 67 -2.15 -2.47 15.24
N LEU A 68 -2.58 -3.25 16.23
CA LEU A 68 -3.23 -2.76 17.43
C LEU A 68 -2.22 -1.89 18.23
N LYS A 69 -1.80 -0.72 17.71
CA LYS A 69 -1.18 0.40 18.43
C LYS A 69 -0.79 1.57 17.51
N ALA A 70 -1.27 2.75 17.89
CA ALA A 70 -0.90 4.11 17.46
C ALA A 70 -1.31 4.48 16.02
N SER A 71 -2.27 5.36 15.72
CA SER A 71 -2.60 6.62 16.39
C SER A 71 -1.37 7.29 16.99
N ASP A 72 -0.53 7.85 16.14
CA ASP A 72 0.25 9.03 16.53
C ASP A 72 0.26 10.03 15.37
N SER A 73 -0.85 10.78 15.30
CA SER A 73 -0.86 12.24 15.22
C SER A 73 0.52 12.90 15.01
N GLY A 74 1.00 12.88 13.77
CA GLY A 74 2.21 13.61 13.36
C GLY A 74 1.93 14.90 12.60
N SER A 75 0.80 15.58 12.83
CA SER A 75 0.68 17.00 12.44
C SER A 75 1.45 17.84 13.45
N ALA A 76 2.77 17.97 13.24
CA ALA A 76 3.54 19.06 13.80
C ALA A 76 3.32 20.30 12.90
N ILE A 77 2.42 21.17 13.35
CA ILE A 77 2.30 22.59 12.93
C ILE A 77 3.23 23.43 13.79
#